data_AF-A0A9E4DHJ8-F1
#
_entry.id   AF-A0A9E4DHJ8-F1
#
_cell.length_a   1.000
_cell.length_b   1.000
_cell.length_c   1.000
_cell.angle_alpha   90.00
_cell.angle_beta   90.00
_cell.angle_gamma   90.00
#
_symmetry.space_group_name_H-M   'P 1'
#
loop_
_entity.id
_entity.type
_entity.pdbx_description
1 polymer ?
#
loop_
_entity_poly.entity_id
_entity_poly.type
_entity_poly.pdbx_seq_one_letter_code
_entity_poly.pdbx_strand_id
1 'polypeptide(L)'
;MSLAMVNRRALNRFAWILGCGLALALSLPSILFAATFGSFTGIGAGIVATVALLAREEPLAPHLTRWDIAAALYAASLFAGLFVDVEGVRHYLLMQQHGFP
;
A
#
# COMPACT_ATOMS: atom_id res chain seq x y z
N MET A 1 17.44 -23.74 -0.28
CA MET A 1 16.40 -23.13 -1.14
C MET A 1 17.08 -22.05 -1.98
N SER A 2 16.84 -21.98 -3.30
CA SER A 2 17.56 -21.01 -4.14
C SER A 2 17.10 -19.57 -3.86
N LEU A 3 18.02 -18.59 -3.92
CA LEU A 3 17.72 -17.16 -3.75
C LEU A 3 16.60 -16.70 -4.69
N ALA A 4 16.59 -17.18 -5.94
CA ALA A 4 15.53 -16.90 -6.90
C ALA A 4 14.14 -17.31 -6.41
N MET A 5 14.02 -18.45 -5.71
CA MET A 5 12.73 -18.93 -5.19
C MET A 5 12.26 -18.11 -3.99
N VAL A 6 13.18 -17.65 -3.14
CA VAL A 6 12.88 -16.75 -2.00
C VAL A 6 12.40 -15.40 -2.52
N ASN A 7 13.13 -14.80 -3.45
CA ASN A 7 12.78 -13.53 -4.08
C ASN A 7 11.43 -13.60 -4.79
N ARG A 8 11.15 -14.69 -5.53
CA ARG A 8 9.86 -14.88 -6.20
C ARG A 8 8.69 -14.94 -5.22
N ARG A 9 8.86 -15.56 -4.05
CA ARG A 9 7.81 -15.57 -3.01
C ARG A 9 7.60 -14.17 -2.41
N ALA A 10 8.68 -13.43 -2.17
CA ALA A 10 8.60 -12.05 -1.69
C ALA A 10 7.87 -11.14 -2.70
N LEU A 11 8.24 -11.23 -3.98
CA LEU A 11 7.59 -10.51 -5.08
C LEU A 11 6.12 -10.89 -5.23
N ASN A 12 5.77 -12.17 -5.15
CA ASN A 12 4.37 -12.59 -5.21
C ASN A 12 3.55 -12.00 -4.06
N ARG A 13 4.09 -11.95 -2.83
CA ARG A 13 3.41 -11.32 -1.69
C ARG A 13 3.20 -9.83 -1.93
N PHE A 14 4.24 -9.13 -2.39
CA PHE A 14 4.15 -7.72 -2.75
C PHE A 14 3.10 -7.49 -3.83
N ALA A 15 3.12 -8.28 -4.91
CA ALA A 15 2.17 -8.18 -6.01
C ALA A 15 0.72 -8.40 -5.55
N TRP A 16 0.48 -9.34 -4.64
CA TRP A 16 -0.85 -9.54 -4.05
C TRP A 16 -1.29 -8.36 -3.20
N ILE A 17 -0.43 -7.84 -2.32
CA ILE A 17 -0.78 -6.69 -1.47
C ILE A 17 -1.07 -5.46 -2.35
N LEU A 18 -0.18 -5.16 -3.30
CA LEU A 18 -0.33 -4.04 -4.21
C LEU A 18 -1.58 -4.20 -5.09
N GLY A 19 -1.79 -5.40 -5.64
CA GLY A 19 -2.92 -5.72 -6.50
C GLY A 19 -4.26 -5.60 -5.77
N CYS A 20 -4.36 -6.07 -4.53
CA CYS A 20 -5.55 -5.86 -3.69
C CYS A 20 -5.79 -4.38 -3.40
N GLY A 21 -4.75 -3.62 -3.06
CA GLY A 21 -4.85 -2.18 -2.85
C GLY A 21 -5.33 -1.43 -4.09
N LEU A 22 -4.81 -1.81 -5.27
CA LEU A 22 -5.22 -1.25 -6.55
C LEU A 22 -6.68 -1.61 -6.87
N ALA A 23 -7.07 -2.88 -6.73
CA ALA A 23 -8.44 -3.32 -6.97
C ALA A 23 -9.45 -2.59 -6.07
N LEU A 24 -9.11 -2.41 -4.78
CA LEU A 24 -9.92 -1.64 -3.84
C LEU A 24 -10.03 -0.17 -4.26
N ALA A 25 -8.92 0.48 -4.61
CA ALA A 25 -8.94 1.87 -5.04
C ALA A 25 -9.75 2.07 -6.33
N LEU A 26 -9.67 1.13 -7.28
CA LEU A 26 -10.44 1.16 -8.53
C LEU A 26 -11.94 0.88 -8.34
N SER A 27 -12.33 0.24 -7.24
CA SER A 27 -13.74 -0.01 -6.92
C SER A 27 -14.47 1.20 -6.35
N LEU A 28 -13.73 2.25 -5.97
CA LEU A 28 -14.26 3.49 -5.41
C LEU A 28 -14.31 4.61 -6.47
N PRO A 29 -15.08 5.68 -6.21
CA PRO A 29 -15.05 6.88 -7.03
C PRO A 29 -13.63 7.36 -7.31
N SER A 30 -13.37 7.83 -8.53
CA SER A 30 -12.05 8.26 -9.00
C SER A 30 -11.40 9.32 -8.11
N ILE A 31 -12.20 10.17 -7.46
CA ILE A 31 -11.73 11.20 -6.54
C ILE A 31 -11.10 10.63 -5.25
N LEU A 32 -11.50 9.43 -4.85
CA LEU A 32 -10.97 8.73 -3.69
C LEU A 32 -9.75 7.87 -4.03
N PHE A 33 -9.46 7.64 -5.32
CA PHE A 33 -8.47 6.66 -5.77
C PHE A 33 -7.12 6.83 -5.08
N ALA A 34 -6.52 8.02 -5.21
CA ALA A 34 -5.19 8.30 -4.66
C ALA A 34 -5.17 8.19 -3.12
N ALA A 35 -6.25 8.66 -2.46
CA ALA A 35 -6.38 8.62 -1.01
C ALA A 35 -6.52 7.18 -0.49
N THR A 36 -7.36 6.37 -1.13
CA THR A 36 -7.55 4.96 -0.78
C THR A 36 -6.31 4.15 -1.06
N PHE A 37 -5.74 4.27 -2.26
CA PHE A 37 -4.53 3.53 -2.65
C PHE A 37 -3.36 3.90 -1.74
N GLY A 38 -3.16 5.19 -1.48
CA GLY A 38 -2.13 5.69 -0.57
C GLY A 38 -2.31 5.20 0.86
N SER A 39 -3.52 5.25 1.39
CA SER A 39 -3.82 4.77 2.75
C SER A 39 -3.61 3.27 2.88
N PHE A 40 -4.11 2.49 1.91
CA PHE A 40 -3.99 1.04 1.92
C PHE A 40 -2.52 0.59 1.86
N THR A 41 -1.75 1.16 0.92
CA THR A 41 -0.32 0.85 0.78
C THR A 41 0.48 1.32 2.00
N GLY A 42 0.14 2.45 2.61
CA GLY A 42 0.77 2.96 3.82
C GLY A 42 0.52 2.06 5.04
N ILE A 43 -0.73 1.65 5.26
CA ILE A 43 -1.09 0.68 6.31
C ILE A 43 -0.41 -0.66 6.05
N GLY A 44 -0.44 -1.14 4.80
CA GLY A 44 0.23 -2.36 4.38
C GLY A 44 1.73 -2.34 4.67
N ALA A 45 2.40 -1.22 4.39
CA ALA A 45 3.80 -1.02 4.74
C ALA A 45 4.03 -1.14 6.26
N GLY A 46 3.20 -0.48 7.07
CA GLY A 46 3.28 -0.55 8.53
C GLY A 46 3.11 -1.97 9.07
N ILE A 47 2.13 -2.73 8.56
CA ILE A 47 1.90 -4.13 8.95
C ILE A 47 3.11 -4.98 8.56
N VAL A 48 3.59 -4.87 7.32
CA VAL A 48 4.72 -5.68 6.83
C VAL A 48 6.00 -5.36 7.61
N ALA A 49 6.27 -4.09 7.90
CA ALA A 49 7.40 -3.67 8.73
C ALA A 49 7.30 -4.21 10.15
N THR A 50 6.10 -4.18 10.74
CA THR A 50 5.86 -4.74 12.08
C THR A 50 6.14 -6.25 12.10
N VAL A 51 5.68 -6.98 11.08
CA VAL A 51 5.97 -8.42 10.96
C VAL A 51 7.47 -8.67 10.76
N ALA A 52 8.16 -7.84 9.98
CA ALA A 52 9.61 -7.94 9.79
C ALA A 52 10.36 -7.75 11.12
N LEU A 53 9.94 -6.75 11.90
CA LEU A 53 10.48 -6.45 13.23
C LEU A 53 10.26 -7.62 14.20
N LEU A 54 9.03 -8.14 14.28
CA LEU A 54 8.70 -9.28 15.16
C LEU A 54 9.44 -10.56 14.75
N ALA A 55 9.64 -10.77 13.45
CA ALA A 55 10.41 -11.88 12.91
C ALA A 55 11.93 -11.70 13.05
N ARG A 56 12.39 -10.53 13.54
CA ARG A 56 13.81 -10.14 13.62
C ARG A 56 14.54 -10.31 12.28
N GLU A 57 13.89 -9.97 11.17
CA GLU A 57 14.53 -10.01 9.86
C GLU A 57 15.62 -8.94 9.75
N GLU A 58 16.77 -9.33 9.21
CA GLU A 58 17.87 -8.41 8.91
C GLU A 58 17.48 -7.46 7.77
N PRO A 59 17.57 -6.14 7.94
CA PRO A 59 17.19 -5.18 6.90
C PRO A 59 18.05 -5.20 5.65
N LEU A 60 19.30 -5.69 5.75
CA LEU A 60 20.31 -5.66 4.69
C LEU A 60 20.71 -7.06 4.23
N ALA A 61 19.73 -7.96 4.14
CA ALA A 61 19.97 -9.32 3.65
C ALA A 61 20.29 -9.33 2.14
N PRO A 62 21.05 -10.33 1.64
CA PRO A 62 21.35 -10.47 0.21
C PRO A 62 20.16 -10.95 -0.65
N HIS A 63 18.94 -10.93 -0.11
CA HIS A 63 17.69 -11.32 -0.77
C HIS A 63 16.57 -10.36 -0.40
N LEU A 64 15.49 -10.34 -1.18
CA LEU A 64 14.32 -9.52 -0.86
C LEU A 64 13.70 -9.95 0.46
N THR A 65 13.61 -9.00 1.39
CA THR A 65 13.06 -9.16 2.74
C THR A 65 11.70 -8.50 2.85
N ARG A 66 11.04 -8.69 4.00
CA ARG A 66 9.82 -7.94 4.33
C ARG A 66 10.11 -6.44 4.47
N TRP A 67 11.34 -6.04 4.82
CA TRP A 67 11.74 -4.63 4.86
C TRP A 67 11.66 -3.98 3.47
N ASP A 68 12.12 -4.67 2.43
CA ASP A 68 12.05 -4.18 1.05
C ASP A 68 10.60 -4.03 0.57
N ILE A 69 9.74 -5.00 0.91
CA ILE A 69 8.30 -4.94 0.63
C ILE A 69 7.66 -3.75 1.33
N ALA A 70 7.96 -3.55 2.62
CA ALA A 70 7.44 -2.43 3.39
C ALA A 70 7.91 -1.08 2.83
N ALA A 71 9.19 -0.97 2.48
CA ALA A 71 9.75 0.24 1.87
C ALA A 71 9.10 0.56 0.52
N ALA A 72 8.90 -0.44 -0.34
CA ALA A 72 8.23 -0.25 -1.63
C ALA A 72 6.75 0.17 -1.47
N LEU A 73 6.03 -0.44 -0.53
CA LEU A 73 4.65 -0.06 -0.22
C LEU A 73 4.56 1.35 0.36
N TYR A 74 5.51 1.72 1.22
CA TYR A 74 5.55 3.07 1.80
C TYR A 74 5.90 4.12 0.75
N ALA A 75 6.84 3.84 -0.14
CA ALA A 75 7.16 4.70 -1.28
C ALA A 75 5.94 4.89 -2.19
N ALA A 76 5.19 3.81 -2.48
CA ALA A 76 3.94 3.89 -3.23
C ALA A 76 2.88 4.75 -2.51
N SER A 77 2.79 4.65 -1.19
CA SER A 77 1.89 5.44 -0.35
C SER A 77 2.21 6.94 -0.40
N LEU A 78 3.49 7.30 -0.22
CA LEU A 78 3.96 8.68 -0.33
C LEU A 78 3.73 9.24 -1.73
N PHE A 79 4.04 8.45 -2.76
CA PHE A 79 3.81 8.84 -4.15
C PHE A 79 2.32 9.09 -4.42
N ALA A 80 1.44 8.19 -3.98
CA ALA A 80 -0.01 8.37 -4.11
C ALA A 80 -0.49 9.64 -3.38
N GLY A 81 0.10 9.94 -2.22
CA GLY A 81 -0.15 11.16 -1.45
C GLY A 81 0.04 12.46 -2.25
N LEU A 82 0.96 12.48 -3.23
CA LEU A 82 1.18 13.65 -4.10
C LEU A 82 -0.02 13.96 -5.02
N PHE A 83 -0.90 12.99 -5.24
CA PHE A 83 -2.05 13.10 -6.14
C PHE A 83 -3.39 13.15 -5.39
N VAL A 84 -3.36 13.24 -4.06
CA VAL A 84 -4.59 13.35 -3.27
C VAL A 84 -5.13 14.77 -3.36
N ASP A 85 -6.29 14.92 -4.02
CA ASP A 85 -7.08 16.15 -3.96
C ASP A 85 -7.88 16.17 -2.65
N VAL A 86 -7.29 16.76 -1.61
CA VAL A 86 -7.87 16.81 -0.26
C VAL A 86 -9.21 17.55 -0.24
N GLU A 87 -9.34 18.62 -1.03
CA GLU A 87 -10.58 19.41 -1.06
C GLU A 87 -11.67 18.67 -1.83
N GLY A 88 -11.32 18.02 -2.95
CA GLY A 88 -12.22 17.15 -3.69
C GLY A 88 -12.76 15.99 -2.85
N VAL A 89 -11.88 15.30 -2.11
CA VAL A 89 -12.26 14.22 -1.17
C VAL A 89 -13.19 14.77 -0.08
N ARG A 90 -12.86 15.92 0.51
CA ARG A 90 -13.67 16.54 1.57
C ARG A 90 -15.07 16.90 1.07
N HIS A 91 -15.17 17.53 -0.10
CA HIS A 91 -16.45 17.86 -0.71
C HIS A 91 -17.29 16.61 -0.99
N TYR A 92 -16.68 15.56 -1.55
CA TYR A 92 -17.36 14.29 -1.80
C TYR A 92 -17.94 13.69 -0.50
N LEU A 93 -17.15 13.66 0.57
CA LEU A 93 -17.60 13.14 1.87
C LEU A 93 -18.72 13.99 2.48
N LEU A 94 -18.65 15.32 2.34
CA LEU A 94 -19.71 16.21 2.81
C LEU A 94 -21.01 16.02 2.03
N MET A 95 -20.95 15.81 0.71
CA MET A 95 -22.13 15.51 -0.10
C MET A 95 -22.79 14.19 0.33
N GLN A 96 -21.98 13.14 0.55
CA GLN A 96 -22.48 11.87 1.09
C GLN A 96 -23.15 12.02 2.46
N GLN A 97 -22.57 12.81 3.37
CA GLN A 97 -23.11 13.02 4.72
C GLN A 97 -24.45 13.76 4.72
N HIS A 98 -24.70 14.63 3.74
CA HIS A 98 -25.94 15.41 3.63
C HIS A 98 -27.00 14.74 2.74
N GLY A 99 -26.77 13.50 2.29
CA GLY A 99 -27.75 12.72 1.55
C GLY A 99 -28.02 13.19 0.12
N PHE A 100 -27.10 13.97 -0.46
CA PHE A 100 -27.16 14.27 -1.90
C PHE A 100 -26.50 13.12 -2.67
N PRO A 101 -27.13 12.60 -3.74
CA PRO A 101 -26.62 11.48 -4.53
C PRO A 101 -25.28 11.78 -5.19
#